data_AF-A0A6G6K408-F1
#
_entry.id   AF-A0A6G6K408-F1
#
_cell.length_a   1.000
_cell.length_b   1.000
_cell.length_c   1.000
_cell.angle_alpha   90.00
_cell.angle_beta   90.00
_cell.angle_gamma   90.00
#
_symmetry.space_group_name_H-M   'P 1'
#
loop_
_entity.id
_entity.type
_entity.pdbx_description
1 polymer ?
#
loop_
_entity_poly.entity_id
_entity_poly.type
_entity_poly.pdbx_seq_one_letter_code
_entity_poly.pdbx_strand_id
1 'polypeptide(L)'
;MSSWLLFALLTVLSWGVYGILLHQGRSLMLGSEPANASLKAFLFVGVAYFVVAIVGPVVVLMQRETDWKFTPGGITWSFLAGVAGAVGAFTLILSLGAAAAIFKGAAPAQVMPIVFAGAPVVNTIVAMIMHPPEGGIKAIPVPFFIGIVLAAVGTFLVAYFSPSNRGPAAHKPAATTASAPSTPGH
;
A
#
# COMPACT_ATOMS: atom_id res chain seq x y z
N MET A 1 2.01 12.45 22.98
CA MET A 1 1.17 12.15 21.80
C MET A 1 0.16 11.08 22.19
N SER A 2 -1.11 11.24 21.84
CA SER A 2 -2.14 10.22 22.10
C SER A 2 -1.79 8.90 21.39
N SER A 3 -1.98 7.77 22.06
CA SER A 3 -1.62 6.44 21.54
C SER A 3 -2.27 6.12 20.19
N TRP A 4 -3.51 6.57 19.97
CA TRP A 4 -4.23 6.38 18.71
C TRP A 4 -3.51 7.03 17.51
N LEU A 5 -2.90 8.21 17.72
CA LEU A 5 -2.19 8.93 16.64
C LEU A 5 -0.90 8.20 16.27
N LEU A 6 -0.20 7.65 17.26
CA LEU A 6 0.99 6.84 17.02
C LEU A 6 0.65 5.60 16.18
N PHE A 7 -0.43 4.88 16.52
CA PHE A 7 -0.86 3.71 15.74
C PHE A 7 -1.33 4.07 14.33
N ALA A 8 -1.97 5.22 14.15
CA ALA A 8 -2.34 5.73 12.84
C ALA A 8 -1.09 6.04 11.99
N LEU A 9 -0.08 6.70 12.56
CA LEU A 9 1.18 6.99 11.86
C LEU A 9 1.97 5.72 11.53
N LEU A 10 2.00 4.74 12.42
CA LEU A 10 2.59 3.42 12.14
C LEU A 10 1.83 2.69 11.02
N THR A 11 0.51 2.87 10.95
CA THR A 11 -0.31 2.34 9.85
C THR A 11 0.08 3.00 8.53
N VAL A 12 0.23 4.33 8.50
CA VAL A 12 0.69 5.08 7.31
C VAL A 12 2.07 4.60 6.88
N LEU A 13 3.01 4.44 7.82
CA LEU A 13 4.34 3.92 7.53
C LEU A 13 4.29 2.52 6.93
N SER A 14 3.54 1.60 7.57
CA SER A 14 3.45 0.20 7.16
C SER A 14 2.84 0.05 5.76
N TRP A 15 1.74 0.76 5.49
CA TRP A 15 1.09 0.75 4.18
C TRP A 15 1.89 1.52 3.13
N GLY A 16 2.57 2.59 3.51
CA GLY A 16 3.43 3.37 2.62
C GLY A 16 4.57 2.54 2.03
N VAL A 17 5.23 1.69 2.84
CA VAL A 17 6.29 0.80 2.35
C VAL A 17 5.75 -0.47 1.68
N TYR A 18 4.53 -0.89 2.03
CA TYR A 18 3.94 -2.15 1.60
C TYR A 18 3.99 -2.37 0.09
N GLY A 19 3.57 -1.40 -0.72
CA GLY A 19 3.54 -1.54 -2.18
C GLY A 19 4.92 -1.76 -2.81
N ILE A 20 5.94 -1.11 -2.25
CA ILE A 20 7.34 -1.23 -2.71
C ILE A 20 7.88 -2.61 -2.35
N LEU A 21 7.71 -3.03 -1.09
CA LEU A 21 8.11 -4.36 -0.62
C LEU A 21 7.41 -5.47 -1.40
N LEU A 22 6.11 -5.30 -1.68
CA LEU A 22 5.31 -6.28 -2.41
C LEU A 22 5.71 -6.38 -3.88
N HIS A 23 5.96 -5.24 -4.53
CA HIS A 23 6.48 -5.22 -5.90
C HIS A 23 7.85 -5.88 -5.99
N GLN A 24 8.73 -5.63 -5.02
CA GLN A 24 10.04 -6.26 -4.96
C GLN A 24 9.95 -7.77 -4.70
N GLY A 25 9.13 -8.20 -3.73
CA GLY A 25 8.91 -9.63 -3.47
C GLY A 25 8.40 -10.35 -4.71
N ARG A 26 7.44 -9.73 -5.42
CA ARG A 26 6.94 -10.25 -6.70
C ARG A 26 8.01 -10.27 -7.80
N SER A 27 8.79 -9.19 -7.97
CA SER A 27 9.77 -9.09 -9.05
C SER A 27 10.85 -10.18 -8.94
N LEU A 28 11.23 -10.51 -7.71
CA LEU A 28 12.15 -11.61 -7.40
C LEU A 28 11.53 -13.00 -7.60
N MET A 29 10.21 -13.11 -7.74
CA MET A 29 9.48 -14.35 -7.98
C MET A 29 9.11 -14.58 -9.46
N LEU A 30 9.59 -13.73 -10.38
CA LEU A 30 9.29 -13.87 -11.82
C LEU A 30 9.82 -15.19 -12.40
N GLY A 31 11.06 -15.58 -12.09
CA GLY A 31 11.64 -16.90 -12.35
C GLY A 31 11.21 -17.58 -13.65
N SER A 32 10.98 -18.90 -13.59
CA SER A 32 10.45 -19.72 -14.69
C SER A 32 8.93 -19.64 -14.84
N GLU A 33 8.22 -19.06 -13.88
CA GLU A 33 6.75 -18.98 -13.85
C GLU A 33 6.25 -17.54 -13.64
N PRO A 34 6.49 -16.63 -14.60
CA PRO A 34 6.22 -15.21 -14.42
C PRO A 34 4.73 -14.90 -14.20
N ALA A 35 3.83 -15.71 -14.76
CA ALA A 35 2.39 -15.59 -14.55
C ALA A 35 1.97 -15.82 -13.08
N ASN A 36 2.73 -16.62 -12.34
CA ASN A 36 2.40 -17.01 -10.96
C ASN A 36 3.09 -16.12 -9.90
N ALA A 37 3.96 -15.19 -10.30
CA ALA A 37 4.76 -14.38 -9.38
C ALA A 37 3.91 -13.60 -8.36
N SER A 38 2.78 -13.01 -8.79
CA SER A 38 1.88 -12.30 -7.88
C SER A 38 1.20 -13.26 -6.88
N LEU A 39 0.81 -14.46 -7.32
CA LEU A 39 0.18 -15.43 -6.42
C LEU A 39 1.17 -15.96 -5.38
N LYS A 40 2.41 -16.27 -5.81
CA LYS A 40 3.50 -16.70 -4.93
C LYS A 40 3.83 -15.63 -3.89
N ALA A 41 3.94 -14.37 -4.29
CA ALA A 41 4.21 -13.28 -3.34
C ALA A 41 3.03 -13.06 -2.38
N PHE A 42 1.78 -13.11 -2.88
CA PHE A 42 0.59 -12.98 -2.02
C PHE A 42 0.45 -14.12 -1.01
N LEU A 43 0.84 -15.34 -1.35
CA LEU A 43 0.83 -16.46 -0.40
C LEU A 43 1.64 -16.13 0.86
N PHE A 44 2.83 -15.54 0.71
CA PHE A 44 3.65 -15.12 1.84
C PHE A 44 3.09 -13.90 2.58
N VAL A 45 2.33 -13.03 1.91
CA VAL A 45 1.52 -12.01 2.61
C VAL A 45 0.47 -12.68 3.50
N GLY A 46 -0.19 -13.74 3.01
CA GLY A 46 -1.15 -14.52 3.79
C GLY A 46 -0.51 -15.17 5.03
N VAL A 47 0.69 -15.73 4.89
CA VAL A 47 1.48 -16.26 6.03
C VAL A 47 1.76 -15.14 7.04
N ALA A 48 2.19 -13.97 6.58
CA ALA A 48 2.43 -12.82 7.45
C ALA A 48 1.15 -12.36 8.16
N TYR A 49 -0.01 -12.37 7.48
CA TYR A 49 -1.30 -12.06 8.09
C TYR A 49 -1.67 -13.06 9.17
N PHE A 50 -1.41 -14.35 9.00
CA PHE A 50 -1.61 -15.31 10.08
C PHE A 50 -0.76 -14.98 11.31
N VAL A 51 0.54 -14.72 11.12
CA VAL A 51 1.44 -14.39 12.24
C VAL A 51 1.00 -13.11 12.94
N VAL A 52 0.72 -12.04 12.20
CA VAL A 52 0.41 -10.73 12.80
C VAL A 52 -1.02 -10.65 13.29
N ALA A 53 -2.01 -11.16 12.55
CA ALA A 53 -3.43 -10.99 12.87
C ALA A 53 -4.01 -12.11 13.74
N ILE A 54 -3.34 -13.26 13.86
CA ILE A 54 -3.76 -14.35 14.76
C ILE A 54 -2.80 -14.44 15.95
N VAL A 55 -1.52 -14.74 15.70
CA VAL A 55 -0.56 -14.98 16.81
C VAL A 55 -0.37 -13.72 17.65
N GLY A 56 -0.22 -12.55 17.02
CA GLY A 56 -0.05 -11.28 17.72
C GLY A 56 -1.18 -10.98 18.73
N PRO A 57 -2.45 -10.85 18.29
CA PRO A 57 -3.58 -10.63 19.19
C PRO A 57 -3.75 -11.72 20.24
N VAL A 58 -3.55 -12.99 19.91
CA VAL A 58 -3.66 -14.09 20.89
C VAL A 58 -2.66 -13.90 22.03
N VAL A 59 -1.40 -13.62 21.73
CA VAL A 59 -0.37 -13.37 22.75
C VAL A 59 -0.74 -12.18 23.63
N VAL A 60 -1.16 -11.06 23.02
CA VAL A 60 -1.55 -9.86 23.77
C VAL A 60 -2.80 -10.09 24.64
N LEU A 61 -3.78 -10.83 24.13
CA LEU A 61 -5.01 -11.16 24.87
C LEU A 61 -4.75 -12.10 26.03
N MET A 62 -3.85 -13.08 25.87
CA MET A 62 -3.40 -13.95 26.96
C MET A 62 -2.70 -13.15 28.06
N GLN A 63 -1.81 -12.22 27.69
CA GLN A 63 -1.13 -11.33 28.66
C GLN A 63 -2.07 -10.37 29.38
N ARG A 64 -3.24 -10.09 28.79
CA ARG A 64 -4.28 -9.22 29.37
C ARG A 64 -5.37 -9.98 30.11
N GLU A 65 -5.24 -11.29 30.25
CA GLU A 65 -6.20 -12.15 30.99
C GLU A 65 -7.65 -11.96 30.52
N THR A 66 -7.85 -11.89 29.20
CA THR A 66 -9.19 -11.68 28.63
C THR A 66 -10.17 -12.80 29.01
N ASP A 67 -11.46 -12.49 29.06
CA ASP A 67 -12.53 -13.47 29.36
C ASP A 67 -12.95 -14.32 28.14
N TRP A 68 -12.34 -14.05 26.97
CA TRP A 68 -12.57 -14.73 25.69
C TRP A 68 -14.03 -14.75 25.22
N LYS A 69 -14.87 -13.82 25.70
CA LYS A 69 -16.24 -13.69 25.24
C LYS A 69 -16.31 -12.81 24.00
N PHE A 70 -16.90 -13.36 22.94
CA PHE A 70 -17.07 -12.66 21.67
C PHE A 70 -18.55 -12.53 21.33
N THR A 71 -18.94 -11.38 20.78
CA THR A 71 -20.31 -11.16 20.31
C THR A 71 -20.44 -11.63 18.85
N PRO A 72 -21.58 -12.23 18.44
CA PRO A 72 -21.77 -12.65 17.04
C PRO A 72 -21.63 -11.49 16.04
N GLY A 73 -22.11 -10.29 16.41
CA GLY A 73 -21.95 -9.09 15.60
C GLY A 73 -20.50 -8.65 15.47
N GLY A 74 -19.74 -8.68 16.58
CA GLY A 74 -18.30 -8.35 16.58
C GLY A 74 -17.49 -9.30 15.72
N ILE A 75 -17.76 -10.61 15.80
CA ILE A 75 -17.13 -11.62 14.93
C ILE A 75 -17.45 -11.34 13.46
N THR A 76 -18.73 -11.14 13.13
CA THR A 76 -19.18 -10.98 11.75
C THR A 76 -18.55 -9.75 11.10
N TRP A 77 -18.63 -8.58 11.75
CA TRP A 77 -18.06 -7.35 11.19
C TRP A 77 -16.52 -7.39 11.12
N SER A 78 -15.86 -8.00 12.11
CA SER A 78 -14.39 -8.16 12.08
C SER A 78 -13.96 -9.10 10.95
N PHE A 79 -14.70 -10.18 10.72
CA PHE A 79 -14.45 -11.10 9.62
C PHE A 79 -14.64 -10.42 8.26
N LEU A 80 -15.75 -9.71 8.06
CA LEU A 80 -16.01 -8.96 6.82
C LEU A 80 -14.93 -7.90 6.57
N ALA A 81 -14.48 -7.19 7.60
CA ALA A 81 -13.37 -6.25 7.50
C ALA A 81 -12.07 -6.96 7.09
N GLY A 82 -11.78 -8.13 7.66
CA GLY A 82 -10.63 -8.96 7.28
C GLY A 82 -10.69 -9.42 5.82
N VAL A 83 -11.85 -9.87 5.34
CA VAL A 83 -12.08 -10.25 3.95
C VAL A 83 -11.87 -9.06 3.02
N ALA A 84 -12.44 -7.89 3.34
CA ALA A 84 -12.26 -6.67 2.55
C ALA A 84 -10.78 -6.29 2.43
N GLY A 85 -10.03 -6.35 3.54
CA GLY A 85 -8.59 -6.10 3.55
C GLY A 85 -7.79 -7.11 2.71
N ALA A 86 -8.09 -8.40 2.84
CA ALA A 86 -7.42 -9.46 2.08
C ALA A 86 -7.68 -9.36 0.57
N VAL A 87 -8.92 -9.08 0.15
CA VAL A 87 -9.27 -8.84 -1.25
C VAL A 87 -8.56 -7.59 -1.79
N GLY A 88 -8.49 -6.52 -0.99
CA GLY A 88 -7.73 -5.32 -1.35
C GLY A 88 -6.25 -5.60 -1.58
N ALA A 89 -5.60 -6.33 -0.66
CA ALA A 89 -4.19 -6.73 -0.81
C ALA A 89 -3.95 -7.65 -2.01
N PHE A 90 -4.87 -8.60 -2.27
CA PHE A 90 -4.80 -9.50 -3.41
C PHE A 90 -4.89 -8.74 -4.74
N THR A 91 -5.89 -7.87 -4.87
CA THR A 91 -6.07 -7.06 -6.08
C THR A 91 -4.95 -6.04 -6.27
N LEU A 92 -4.37 -5.50 -5.19
CA LEU A 92 -3.20 -4.62 -5.25
C LEU A 92 -1.99 -5.33 -5.88
N ILE A 93 -1.69 -6.58 -5.50
CA ILE A 93 -0.55 -7.29 -6.10
C ILE A 93 -0.78 -7.68 -7.56
N LEU A 94 -2.04 -7.92 -7.96
CA LEU A 94 -2.41 -8.14 -9.36
C LEU A 94 -2.35 -6.83 -10.15
N SER A 95 -2.65 -5.69 -9.53
CA SER A 95 -2.51 -4.37 -10.14
C SER A 95 -1.04 -4.01 -10.34
N LEU A 96 -0.18 -4.20 -9.32
CA LEU A 96 1.28 -4.10 -9.47
C LEU A 96 1.78 -5.08 -10.55
N GLY A 97 1.16 -6.26 -10.56
CA GLY A 97 1.07 -7.23 -11.66
C GLY A 97 1.16 -6.63 -13.05
N ALA A 98 0.01 -6.14 -13.46
CA ALA A 98 -0.28 -5.55 -14.75
C ALA A 98 0.51 -4.25 -14.98
N ALA A 99 0.59 -3.37 -13.98
CA ALA A 99 1.30 -2.10 -14.08
C ALA A 99 2.80 -2.30 -14.37
N ALA A 100 3.44 -3.35 -13.83
CA ALA A 100 4.84 -3.64 -14.11
C ALA A 100 5.12 -4.02 -15.58
N ALA A 101 4.14 -4.55 -16.30
CA ALA A 101 4.30 -4.83 -17.73
C ALA A 101 4.44 -3.54 -18.57
N ILE A 102 3.84 -2.44 -18.10
CA ILE A 102 3.83 -1.14 -18.77
C ILE A 102 4.94 -0.23 -18.23
N PHE A 103 5.01 -0.12 -16.91
CA PHE A 103 5.83 0.85 -16.18
C PHE A 103 7.08 0.23 -15.53
N LYS A 104 7.30 -1.08 -15.67
CA LYS A 104 8.45 -1.81 -15.09
C LYS A 104 8.57 -1.52 -13.59
N GLY A 105 9.76 -1.17 -13.11
CA GLY A 105 10.03 -0.85 -11.71
C GLY A 105 9.26 0.38 -11.17
N ALA A 106 8.66 1.19 -12.04
CA ALA A 106 7.84 2.33 -11.63
C ALA A 106 6.39 1.96 -11.27
N ALA A 107 5.99 0.68 -11.36
CA ALA A 107 4.62 0.26 -11.08
C ALA A 107 4.07 0.71 -9.70
N PRO A 108 4.84 0.63 -8.59
CA PRO A 108 4.35 1.14 -7.29
C PRO A 108 4.06 2.63 -7.32
N ALA A 109 4.86 3.42 -8.02
CA ALA A 109 4.69 4.87 -8.13
C ALA A 109 3.44 5.27 -8.95
N GLN A 110 2.86 4.32 -9.70
CA GLN A 110 1.59 4.51 -10.41
C GLN A 110 0.40 4.00 -9.59
N VAL A 111 0.52 2.80 -9.02
CA VAL A 111 -0.60 2.12 -8.36
C VAL A 111 -0.88 2.69 -6.96
N MET A 112 0.16 2.92 -6.15
CA MET A 112 -0.03 3.24 -4.72
C MET A 112 -0.72 4.59 -4.49
N PRO A 113 -0.39 5.69 -5.22
CA PRO A 113 -1.11 6.95 -5.05
C PRO A 113 -2.61 6.84 -5.35
N ILE A 114 -3.00 6.06 -6.36
CA ILE A 114 -4.42 5.86 -6.72
C ILE A 114 -5.17 5.17 -5.57
N VAL A 115 -4.58 4.10 -5.02
CA VAL A 115 -5.19 3.35 -3.90
C VAL A 115 -5.31 4.22 -2.66
N PHE A 116 -4.23 4.93 -2.28
CA PHE A 116 -4.23 5.75 -1.06
C PHE A 116 -5.01 7.06 -1.20
N ALA A 117 -5.26 7.54 -2.42
CA ALA A 117 -6.21 8.61 -2.70
C ALA A 117 -7.66 8.14 -2.56
N GLY A 118 -7.96 6.98 -3.16
CA GLY A 118 -9.32 6.47 -3.26
C GLY A 118 -9.85 5.93 -1.94
N ALA A 119 -9.02 5.27 -1.14
CA ALA A 119 -9.47 4.61 0.09
C ALA A 119 -10.14 5.58 1.09
N PRO A 120 -9.58 6.77 1.40
CA PRO A 120 -10.26 7.75 2.26
C PRO A 120 -11.61 8.24 1.70
N VAL A 121 -11.74 8.36 0.38
CA VAL A 121 -12.99 8.78 -0.28
C VAL A 121 -14.05 7.68 -0.15
N VAL A 122 -13.68 6.43 -0.41
CA VAL A 122 -14.60 5.28 -0.23
C VAL A 122 -15.02 5.16 1.23
N ASN A 123 -14.07 5.27 2.17
CA ASN A 123 -14.38 5.24 3.61
C ASN A 123 -15.36 6.34 4.01
N THR A 124 -15.15 7.56 3.51
CA THR A 124 -16.06 8.68 3.71
C THR A 124 -17.47 8.38 3.22
N ILE A 125 -17.60 7.88 1.98
CA ILE A 125 -18.91 7.57 1.39
C ILE A 125 -19.62 6.48 2.21
N VAL A 126 -18.91 5.40 2.54
CA VAL A 126 -19.47 4.31 3.35
C VAL A 126 -19.87 4.82 4.73
N ALA A 127 -19.04 5.65 5.37
CA ALA A 127 -19.36 6.25 6.66
C ALA A 127 -20.62 7.14 6.60
N MET A 128 -20.78 7.95 5.56
CA MET A 128 -21.99 8.76 5.36
C MET A 128 -23.24 7.91 5.07
N ILE A 129 -23.08 6.75 4.43
CA ILE A 129 -24.20 5.82 4.18
C ILE A 129 -24.60 5.13 5.49
N MET A 130 -23.63 4.67 6.27
CA MET A 130 -23.88 3.95 7.53
C MET A 130 -24.32 4.89 8.65
N HIS A 131 -23.85 6.14 8.64
CA HIS A 131 -24.17 7.19 9.58
C HIS A 131 -24.56 8.47 8.83
N PRO A 132 -25.80 8.56 8.33
CA PRO A 132 -26.27 9.72 7.59
C PRO A 132 -26.10 11.01 8.41
N PRO A 133 -25.53 12.08 7.83
CA PRO A 133 -25.30 13.32 8.57
C PRO A 133 -26.63 13.95 9.00
N GLU A 134 -26.70 14.35 10.26
CA GLU A 134 -27.85 15.06 10.81
C GLU A 134 -28.06 16.37 10.03
N GLY A 135 -29.22 16.53 9.38
CA GLY A 135 -29.50 17.66 8.48
C GLY A 135 -29.19 17.42 6.99
N GLY A 136 -28.76 16.22 6.61
CA GLY A 136 -28.52 15.82 5.23
C GLY A 136 -27.22 16.37 4.64
N ILE A 137 -26.98 16.12 3.34
CA ILE A 137 -25.72 16.45 2.65
C ILE A 137 -25.39 17.95 2.72
N LYS A 138 -26.42 18.81 2.82
CA LYS A 138 -26.27 20.27 2.93
C LYS A 138 -25.72 20.73 4.29
N ALA A 139 -25.79 19.89 5.33
CA ALA A 139 -25.23 20.18 6.65
C ALA A 139 -23.74 19.82 6.74
N ILE A 140 -23.18 19.15 5.74
CA ILE A 140 -21.76 18.81 5.72
C ILE A 140 -20.95 20.10 5.52
N PRO A 141 -19.96 20.39 6.39
CA PRO A 141 -19.15 21.59 6.27
C PRO A 141 -18.43 21.66 4.92
N VAL A 142 -18.50 22.80 4.23
CA VAL A 142 -17.79 23.03 2.96
C VAL A 142 -16.29 22.66 3.02
N PRO A 143 -15.53 22.91 4.11
CA PRO A 143 -14.14 22.47 4.23
C PRO A 143 -13.92 20.96 4.04
N PHE A 144 -14.91 20.13 4.34
CA PHE A 144 -14.84 18.68 4.13
C PHE A 144 -14.70 18.32 2.66
N PHE A 145 -15.55 18.89 1.81
CA PHE A 145 -15.51 18.69 0.36
C PHE A 145 -14.22 19.25 -0.24
N ILE A 146 -13.77 20.40 0.25
CA ILE A 146 -12.47 20.97 -0.14
C ILE A 146 -11.34 19.98 0.23
N GLY A 147 -11.38 19.38 1.42
CA GLY A 147 -10.42 18.37 1.85
C GLY A 147 -10.36 17.15 0.93
N ILE A 148 -11.52 16.64 0.48
CA ILE A 148 -11.60 15.54 -0.50
C ILE A 148 -10.94 15.94 -1.82
N VAL A 149 -11.27 17.13 -2.34
CA VAL A 149 -10.70 17.64 -3.60
C VAL A 149 -9.19 17.82 -3.47
N LEU A 150 -8.72 18.43 -2.38
CA LEU A 150 -7.29 18.63 -2.13
C LEU A 150 -6.55 17.31 -1.96
N ALA A 151 -7.14 16.31 -1.31
CA ALA A 151 -6.55 14.98 -1.20
C ALA A 151 -6.39 14.34 -2.58
N ALA A 152 -7.46 14.35 -3.40
CA ALA A 152 -7.44 13.80 -4.76
C ALA A 152 -6.40 14.52 -5.64
N VAL A 153 -6.37 15.85 -5.62
CA VAL A 153 -5.39 16.67 -6.36
C VAL A 153 -3.97 16.38 -5.87
N GLY A 154 -3.73 16.37 -4.56
CA GLY A 154 -2.42 16.09 -3.98
C GLY A 154 -1.88 14.73 -4.41
N THR A 155 -2.72 13.69 -4.37
CA THR A 155 -2.34 12.35 -4.84
C THR A 155 -2.11 12.28 -6.35
N PHE A 156 -2.91 13.00 -7.14
CA PHE A 156 -2.67 13.12 -8.58
C PHE A 156 -1.33 13.79 -8.85
N LEU A 157 -1.02 14.89 -8.17
CA LEU A 157 0.26 15.59 -8.33
C LEU A 157 1.44 14.69 -7.93
N VAL A 158 1.34 13.96 -6.82
CA VAL A 158 2.38 13.00 -6.38
C VAL A 158 2.58 11.91 -7.43
N ALA A 159 1.51 11.33 -7.97
CA ALA A 159 1.63 10.36 -9.04
C ALA A 159 2.23 11.01 -10.30
N TYR A 160 1.60 12.04 -10.85
CA TYR A 160 1.98 12.63 -12.12
C TYR A 160 3.42 13.18 -12.14
N PHE A 161 3.84 13.82 -11.05
CA PHE A 161 5.17 14.43 -10.93
C PHE A 161 6.21 13.54 -10.24
N SER A 162 5.86 12.30 -9.86
CA SER A 162 6.82 11.37 -9.26
C SER A 162 8.04 11.19 -10.18
N PRO A 163 9.28 11.38 -9.69
CA PRO A 163 10.48 11.17 -10.48
C PRO A 163 10.56 9.76 -11.05
N SER A 164 10.02 8.77 -10.33
CA SER A 164 9.94 7.37 -10.77
C SER A 164 9.01 7.15 -11.96
N ASN A 165 8.08 8.09 -12.22
CA ASN A 165 7.12 8.02 -13.33
C ASN A 165 7.66 8.66 -14.61
N ARG A 166 8.75 9.41 -14.51
CA ARG A 166 9.59 9.77 -15.64
C ARG A 166 10.65 8.68 -15.71
N GLY A 167 10.72 7.94 -16.82
CA GLY A 167 11.73 6.89 -17.00
C GLY A 167 13.13 7.39 -16.59
N PRO A 168 14.03 6.49 -16.14
CA PRO A 168 15.29 6.89 -15.53
C PRO A 168 15.94 7.96 -16.38
N ALA A 169 16.22 9.13 -15.80
CA ALA A 169 17.15 10.06 -16.41
C ALA A 169 18.37 9.23 -16.77
N ALA A 170 18.61 9.09 -18.07
CA ALA A 170 19.68 8.26 -18.59
C ALA A 170 20.93 8.63 -17.80
N HIS A 171 21.40 7.72 -16.95
CA HIS A 171 22.73 7.83 -16.41
C HIS A 171 23.63 7.70 -17.64
N LYS A 172 24.02 8.84 -18.20
CA LYS A 172 25.07 8.92 -19.21
C LYS A 172 26.23 8.15 -18.60
N PRO A 173 26.69 7.03 -19.21
CA PRO A 173 27.83 6.31 -18.69
C PRO A 173 28.94 7.34 -18.52
N ALA A 174 29.45 7.47 -17.30
CA ALA A 174 30.68 8.23 -17.07
C ALA A 174 31.71 7.63 -18.03
N ALA A 175 32.21 8.46 -18.95
CA ALA A 175 33.21 8.03 -19.90
C ALA A 175 34.40 7.51 -19.08
N THR A 176 34.61 6.19 -19.11
CA THR A 176 35.84 5.59 -18.63
C THR A 176 36.97 6.24 -19.42
N THR A 177 37.69 7.14 -18.78
CA THR A 177 38.96 7.67 -19.28
C THR A 177 39.85 6.47 -19.56
N ALA A 178 40.08 6.20 -20.85
CA ALA A 178 41.03 5.20 -21.28
C ALA A 178 42.41 5.56 -20.71
N SER A 179 42.92 4.71 -19.82
CA SER A 179 44.30 4.75 -19.38
C SER A 179 45.19 4.50 -20.60
N ALA A 180 45.97 5.51 -21.00
CA ALA A 180 46.97 5.36 -22.04
C ALA A 180 48.02 4.30 -21.61
N PRO A 181 48.52 3.44 -22.52
CA PRO A 181 49.57 2.50 -22.18
C PRO A 181 50.88 3.26 -21.98
N SER A 182 51.48 3.12 -20.79
CA SER A 182 52.83 3.56 -20.50
C SER A 182 53.83 2.74 -21.33
N THR A 183 54.52 3.41 -22.25
CA THR A 183 55.68 2.88 -22.95
C THR A 183 56.85 2.71 -21.96
N PRO A 184 57.50 1.54 -21.85
CA PRO A 184 58.81 1.45 -21.22
C PRO A 184 59.86 1.94 -22.22
N GLY A 185 60.64 2.94 -21.82
CA GLY A 185 61.77 3.46 -22.60
C GLY A 185 63.08 2.73 -22.32
N HIS A 186 64.01 2.94 -23.27
CA HIS A 186 65.43 2.59 -23.35
C HIS A 186 65.79 1.21 -23.93
#